data_AF-A0A972Y610-F1
#
_entry.id   AF-A0A972Y610-F1
#
_cell.length_a   1.000
_cell.length_b   1.000
_cell.length_c   1.000
_cell.angle_alpha   90.00
_cell.angle_beta   90.00
_cell.angle_gamma   90.00
#
_symmetry.space_group_name_H-M   'P 1'
#
loop_
_entity.id
_entity.type
_entity.pdbx_description
1 polymer ?
#
loop_
_entity_poly.entity_id
_entity_poly.type
_entity_poly.pdbx_seq_one_letter_code
_entity_poly.pdbx_strand_id
1 'polypeptide(L)' 'MLDRFDAKILDIIQSDAGLSHEAIGQKVNLSASSVRRRIANLKKPASSNAMSRL' A
#
# COMPACT_ATOMS: atom_id res chain seq x y z
N MET A 1 10.55 -2.70 -0.12
CA MET A 1 10.37 -4.15 -0.27
C MET A 1 8.88 -4.42 -0.19
N LEU A 2 8.31 -5.10 -1.18
CA LEU A 2 6.88 -5.42 -1.24
C LEU A 2 6.65 -6.63 -0.33
N ASP A 3 5.97 -6.44 0.80
CA ASP A 3 5.67 -7.53 1.72
C ASP A 3 4.30 -8.17 1.41
N ARG A 4 3.96 -9.24 2.14
CA ARG A 4 2.69 -9.97 1.95
C ARG A 4 1.45 -9.09 2.12
N PHE A 5 1.53 -8.01 2.90
CA PHE A 5 0.43 -7.08 3.06
C PHE A 5 0.32 -6.17 1.85
N ASP A 6 1.44 -5.71 1.29
CA ASP A 6 1.44 -4.89 0.09
C ASP A 6 0.83 -5.65 -1.10
N ALA A 7 1.15 -6.94 -1.26
CA ALA A 7 0.55 -7.79 -2.30
C ALA A 7 -0.98 -7.95 -2.11
N LYS A 8 -1.45 -8.20 -0.88
CA LYS A 8 -2.88 -8.29 -0.59
C LYS A 8 -3.61 -6.97 -0.79
N ILE A 9 -2.98 -5.85 -0.41
CA ILE A 9 -3.54 -4.51 -0.62
C ILE A 9 -3.68 -4.23 -2.12
N LEU A 10 -2.69 -4.60 -2.94
CA LEU A 10 -2.78 -4.47 -4.40
C LEU A 10 -3.93 -5.30 -4.97
N ASP A 11 -4.03 -6.58 -4.59
CA ASP A 11 -5.10 -7.48 -5.05
C ASP A 11 -6.50 -6.93 -4.74
N ILE A 12 -6.70 -6.42 -3.52
CA ILE A 12 -7.97 -5.80 -3.09
C ILE A 12 -8.27 -4.54 -3.91
N ILE A 13 -7.30 -3.64 -4.08
CA ILE A 13 -7.50 -2.37 -4.82
C ILE A 13 -7.73 -2.61 -6.31
N GLN A 14 -7.03 -3.59 -6.90
CA GLN A 14 -7.20 -3.96 -8.30
C GLN A 14 -8.57 -4.61 -8.55
N SER A 15 -9.13 -5.28 -7.54
CA SER A 15 -10.47 -5.86 -7.61
C SER A 15 -11.57 -4.83 -7.32
N ASP A 16 -11.38 -3.94 -6.35
CA ASP A 16 -12.31 -2.87 -5.99
C ASP A 16 -11.57 -1.65 -5.40
N ALA A 17 -11.37 -0.64 -6.24
CA ALA A 17 -10.71 0.61 -5.87
C ALA A 17 -11.61 1.57 -5.08
N GLY A 18 -12.90 1.25 -4.87
CA GLY A 18 -13.86 2.06 -4.12
C GLY A 18 -13.78 1.86 -2.60
N LEU A 19 -13.06 0.84 -2.13
CA LEU A 19 -12.94 0.54 -0.70
C LEU A 19 -12.15 1.63 0.05
N SER A 20 -12.64 2.01 1.23
CA SER A 20 -11.92 2.88 2.14
C SER A 20 -10.68 2.20 2.72
N HIS A 21 -9.73 3.00 3.21
CA HIS A 21 -8.53 2.46 3.88
C HIS A 21 -8.88 1.64 5.13
N GLU A 22 -9.94 2.02 5.84
CA GLU A 22 -10.50 1.29 6.98
C GLU A 22 -11.02 -0.09 6.54
N ALA A 23 -11.80 -0.15 5.46
CA ALA A 23 -12.35 -1.40 4.93
C ALA A 23 -11.24 -2.34 4.43
N ILE A 24 -10.22 -1.80 3.77
CA ILE A 24 -9.03 -2.56 3.36
C ILE A 24 -8.29 -3.06 4.62
N GLY A 25 -8.09 -2.20 5.62
CA GLY A 25 -7.42 -2.52 6.88
C GLY A 25 -8.05 -3.69 7.63
N GLN A 26 -9.39 -3.74 7.69
CA GLN A 26 -10.13 -4.86 8.26
C GLN A 26 -9.86 -6.18 7.51
N LYS A 27 -9.77 -6.14 6.18
CA LYS A 27 -9.50 -7.33 5.35
C LYS A 27 -8.05 -7.85 5.48
N VAL A 28 -7.08 -6.98 5.77
CA VAL A 28 -5.65 -7.35 5.83
C VAL A 28 -5.04 -7.29 7.24
N ASN A 29 -5.86 -7.09 8.27
CA ASN A 29 -5.43 -6.93 9.67
C ASN A 29 -4.40 -5.80 9.87
N LEU A 30 -4.71 -4.61 9.35
CA LEU A 30 -3.91 -3.40 9.49
C LEU A 30 -4.80 -2.21 9.87
N SER A 31 -4.19 -1.19 10.49
CA SER A 31 -4.85 0.10 10.63
C SER A 31 -5.00 0.82 9.28
N ALA A 32 -6.02 1.67 9.15
CA ALA A 32 -6.22 2.52 7.97
C ALA A 32 -4.99 3.40 7.66
N SER A 33 -4.31 3.90 8.70
CA SER A 33 -3.09 4.70 8.55
C SER A 33 -1.90 3.89 7.99
N SER A 34 -1.80 2.61 8.34
CA SER A 34 -0.80 1.69 7.77
C SER A 34 -1.09 1.41 6.29
N VAL A 35 -2.35 1.12 5.95
CA VAL A 35 -2.81 0.92 4.57
C VAL A 35 -2.50 2.16 3.70
N ARG A 36 -2.86 3.36 4.17
CA ARG A 36 -2.60 4.61 3.45
C ARG A 36 -1.11 4.79 3.11
N ARG A 37 -0.20 4.55 4.07
CA ARG A 37 1.25 4.66 3.82
C ARG A 37 1.75 3.65 2.81
N ARG A 38 1.26 2.40 2.89
CA ARG A 38 1.63 1.33 1.96
C ARG A 38 1.19 1.62 0.54
N ILE A 39 -0.06 2.06 0.35
CA ILE A 39 -0.57 2.52 -0.96
C ILE A 39 0.28 3.68 -1.50
N ALA A 40 0.62 4.65 -0.64
CA ALA A 40 1.48 5.76 -1.05
C ALA A 40 2.87 5.29 -1.50
N ASN A 41 3.44 4.26 -0.85
CA ASN A 41 4.72 3.67 -1.25
C ASN A 41 4.61 2.82 -2.52
N LEU A 42 3.50 2.08 -2.69
CA LEU A 42 3.21 1.27 -3.88
C LEU A 42 3.05 2.12 -5.16
N LYS A 43 2.57 3.36 -5.02
CA LYS A 43 2.47 4.31 -6.14
C LYS A 43 3.82 4.86 -6.59
N LYS A 44 4.86 4.74 -5.77
CA LYS A 44 6.15 5.29 -6.13
C LYS A 44 6.86 4.34 -7.11
N PRO A 45 7.57 4.87 -8.13
CA PRO A 45 8.41 4.05 -8.97
C PRO A 45 9.49 3.36 -8.11
N ALA A 46 9.89 2.15 -8.49
CA ALA A 46 10.86 1.34 -7.75
C ALA A 46 12.19 2.08 -7.46
N SER A 47 12.54 3.10 -8.25
CA SER A 47 13.74 3.94 -8.10
C SER A 47 13.63 5.06 -7.05
N SER A 48 12.51 5.20 -6.34
CA SER A 48 12.28 6.34 -5.43
C SER A 48 12.87 6.17 -4.01
N ASN A 49 13.61 5.10 -3.75
CA ASN A 49 14.27 4.85 -2.46
C ASN A 49 15.77 4.59 -2.64
N ALA A 50 16.48 5.53 -3.27
CA ALA A 50 17.90 5.80 -3.03
C ALA A 50 18.33 6.95 -3.95
N MET A 51 18.54 8.14 -3.38
CA MET A 51 19.50 9.19 -3.81
C MET A 51 19.03 10.57 -3.31
N SER A 52 19.10 10.77 -1.99
CA SER A 52 19.42 12.08 -1.42
C SER A 52 20.93 12.11 -1.18
N ARG A 53 21.71 12.22 -2.24
CA ARG A 53 23.11 12.68 -2.25
C ARG A 53 23.47 13.13 -3.67
N LEU A 54 23.24 14.41 -3.95
CA LEU A 54 24.10 15.30 -4.72
C LEU A 54 23.91 16.71 -4.17
#